data_AF-A0A7I9W5E4-F1
#
_entry.id   AF-A0A7I9W5E4-F1
#
_cell.length_a   1.000
_cell.length_b   1.000
_cell.length_c   1.000
_cell.angle_alpha   90.00
_cell.angle_beta   90.00
_cell.angle_gamma   90.00
#
_symmetry.space_group_name_H-M   'P 1'
#
loop_
_entity.id
_entity.type
_entity.pdbx_description
1 polymer ?
#
loop_
_entity_poly.entity_id
_entity_poly.type
_entity_poly.pdbx_seq_one_letter_code
_entity_poly.pdbx_strand_id
1 'polypeptide(L)'
;MSHRNARTTFHGRLLIVRRYQAGWPKAHIAKAMGVSRKCVHTWISRFETEGEDGLHDRSSRPHTSPTRVRPSVENQIVAWRKRHRCGPDEIAAKLGICPRTVSRVLNRRQMPHLRELDPMTGQLIRASKTTAVRYERSRPGELVHMDVKKLGRPPMRWMARTRTRTCTGSRSQERPWIRLHSLVGR
;
A
#
# COMPACT_ATOMS: atom_id res chain seq x y z
N MET A 1 -2.28 -18.59 4.56
CA MET A 1 -3.50 -18.54 3.70
C MET A 1 -3.30 -19.53 2.59
N SER A 2 -4.13 -20.58 2.55
CA SER A 2 -4.12 -21.56 1.47
C SER A 2 -4.61 -20.92 0.17
N HIS A 3 -3.88 -21.10 -0.92
CA HIS A 3 -4.32 -20.67 -2.25
C HIS A 3 -5.25 -21.72 -2.89
N ARG A 4 -6.01 -21.33 -3.92
CA ARG A 4 -7.01 -22.18 -4.59
C ARG A 4 -6.46 -23.54 -5.04
N ASN A 5 -5.19 -23.60 -5.45
CA ASN A 5 -4.56 -24.80 -5.99
C ASN A 5 -3.75 -25.59 -4.94
N ALA A 6 -3.87 -25.26 -3.65
CA ALA A 6 -3.14 -25.96 -2.60
C ALA A 6 -3.67 -27.41 -2.45
N ARG A 7 -2.83 -28.39 -2.76
CA ARG A 7 -3.19 -29.83 -2.69
C ARG A 7 -3.44 -30.32 -1.26
N THR A 8 -2.92 -29.63 -0.24
CA THR A 8 -3.10 -29.97 1.17
C THR A 8 -3.52 -28.75 1.98
N THR A 9 -4.82 -28.49 2.00
CA THR A 9 -5.46 -27.59 2.97
C THR A 9 -5.42 -28.21 4.37
N PHE A 10 -5.79 -27.44 5.41
CA PHE A 10 -5.94 -27.97 6.76
C PHE A 10 -6.82 -29.23 6.80
N HIS A 11 -8.01 -29.18 6.17
CA HIS A 11 -8.90 -30.34 6.07
C HIS A 11 -8.29 -31.51 5.31
N GLY A 12 -7.50 -31.24 4.25
CA GLY A 12 -6.77 -32.30 3.53
C GLY A 12 -5.72 -32.98 4.41
N ARG A 13 -5.04 -32.23 5.28
CA ARG A 13 -4.07 -32.78 6.25
C ARG A 13 -4.77 -33.57 7.35
N LEU A 14 -5.90 -33.09 7.84
CA LEU A 14 -6.74 -33.82 8.80
C LEU A 14 -7.25 -35.14 8.20
N LEU A 15 -7.63 -35.16 6.93
CA LEU A 15 -8.05 -36.38 6.22
C LEU A 15 -6.90 -37.40 6.11
N ILE A 16 -5.65 -36.94 5.91
CA ILE A 16 -4.47 -37.82 5.95
C ILE A 16 -4.39 -38.52 7.32
N VAL A 17 -4.52 -37.76 8.41
CA VAL A 17 -4.47 -38.28 9.78
C VAL A 17 -5.60 -39.27 10.05
N ARG A 18 -6.84 -38.91 9.71
CA ARG A 18 -8.01 -39.79 9.92
C ARG A 18 -7.87 -41.12 9.17
N ARG A 19 -7.37 -41.10 7.93
CA ARG A 19 -7.12 -42.34 7.16
C ARG A 19 -6.03 -43.19 7.80
N TYR A 20 -4.98 -42.56 8.33
CA TYR A 20 -3.93 -43.26 9.05
C TYR A 20 -4.46 -43.91 10.35
N GLN A 21 -5.27 -43.19 11.12
CA GLN A 21 -5.94 -43.72 12.32
C GLN A 21 -6.93 -44.85 11.99
N ALA A 22 -7.54 -44.82 10.81
CA ALA A 22 -8.37 -45.91 10.28
C ALA A 22 -7.54 -47.11 9.76
N GLY A 23 -6.23 -47.15 10.01
CA GLY A 23 -5.35 -48.28 9.67
C GLY A 23 -4.85 -48.31 8.23
N TRP A 24 -5.05 -47.25 7.43
CA TRP A 24 -4.60 -47.25 6.04
C TRP A 24 -3.06 -47.18 5.94
N PRO A 25 -2.44 -48.00 5.07
CA PRO A 25 -1.01 -47.86 4.79
C PRO A 25 -0.66 -46.47 4.22
N LYS A 26 0.46 -45.88 4.67
CA LYS A 26 0.91 -44.53 4.24
C LYS A 26 1.02 -44.39 2.72
N ALA A 27 1.35 -45.47 2.00
CA ALA A 27 1.41 -45.50 0.54
C ALA A 27 0.02 -45.37 -0.12
N HIS A 28 -1.00 -46.03 0.43
CA HIS A 28 -2.38 -45.92 -0.06
C HIS A 28 -2.95 -44.53 0.20
N ILE A 29 -2.65 -43.95 1.37
CA ILE A 29 -3.04 -42.56 1.68
C ILE A 29 -2.41 -41.60 0.67
N ALA A 30 -1.11 -41.75 0.39
CA ALA A 30 -0.40 -40.91 -0.58
C ALA A 30 -1.03 -40.98 -1.98
N LYS A 31 -1.35 -42.21 -2.45
CA LYS A 31 -2.03 -42.44 -3.74
C LYS A 31 -3.42 -41.81 -3.77
N ALA A 32 -4.24 -42.03 -2.74
CA ALA A 32 -5.60 -41.50 -2.66
C ALA A 32 -5.65 -39.98 -2.54
N MET A 33 -4.64 -39.36 -1.94
CA MET A 33 -4.54 -37.90 -1.78
C MET A 33 -3.82 -37.21 -2.95
N GLY A 34 -3.19 -37.97 -3.86
CA GLY A 34 -2.39 -37.40 -4.95
C GLY A 34 -1.16 -36.61 -4.46
N VAL A 35 -0.53 -37.06 -3.36
CA VAL A 35 0.66 -36.42 -2.76
C VAL A 35 1.79 -37.43 -2.58
N SER A 36 3.01 -36.95 -2.31
CA SER A 36 4.15 -37.84 -2.06
C SER A 36 4.04 -38.55 -0.70
N ARG A 37 4.64 -39.74 -0.60
CA ARG A 37 4.75 -40.49 0.67
C ARG A 37 5.45 -39.66 1.77
N LYS A 38 6.45 -38.85 1.40
CA LYS A 38 7.14 -37.91 2.31
C LYS A 38 6.19 -36.87 2.90
N CYS A 39 5.24 -36.37 2.11
CA CYS A 39 4.21 -35.43 2.58
C CYS A 39 3.33 -36.08 3.65
N VAL A 40 2.82 -37.29 3.39
CA VAL A 40 2.03 -38.07 4.36
C VAL A 40 2.81 -38.29 5.65
N HIS A 41 4.07 -38.74 5.55
CA HIS A 41 4.92 -38.94 6.72
C HIS A 41 5.10 -37.67 7.55
N THR A 42 5.30 -36.53 6.88
CA THR A 42 5.50 -35.23 7.55
C THR A 42 4.27 -34.85 8.36
N TRP A 43 3.06 -34.98 7.79
CA TRP A 43 1.84 -34.59 8.47
C TRP A 43 1.46 -35.54 9.61
N ILE A 44 1.65 -36.85 9.44
CA ILE A 44 1.44 -37.82 10.52
C ILE A 44 2.40 -37.54 11.68
N SER A 45 3.70 -37.40 11.40
CA SER A 45 4.69 -37.12 12.44
C SER A 45 4.40 -35.81 13.19
N ARG A 46 3.97 -34.76 12.50
CA ARG A 46 3.56 -33.51 13.15
C ARG A 46 2.32 -33.68 14.02
N PHE A 47 1.33 -34.44 13.56
CA PHE A 47 0.13 -34.71 14.33
C PHE A 47 0.44 -35.53 15.59
N GLU A 48 1.32 -36.54 15.48
CA GLU A 48 1.76 -37.34 16.62
C GLU A 48 2.51 -36.50 17.68
N THR A 49 3.24 -35.46 17.26
CA THR A 49 4.00 -34.59 18.19
C THR A 49 3.21 -33.40 18.72
N GLU A 50 2.31 -32.82 17.93
CA GLU A 50 1.68 -31.51 18.20
C GLU A 50 0.14 -31.55 18.13
N GLY A 51 -0.46 -32.71 17.87
CA GLY A 51 -1.91 -32.83 17.67
C GLY A 51 -2.43 -32.07 16.45
N GLU A 52 -3.67 -31.58 16.52
CA GLU A 52 -4.27 -30.80 15.43
C GLU A 52 -3.55 -29.48 15.15
N ASP A 53 -2.93 -28.87 16.16
CA ASP A 53 -2.17 -27.62 16.03
C ASP A 53 -1.02 -27.77 15.02
N GLY A 54 -0.39 -28.95 14.97
CA GLY A 54 0.68 -29.27 14.03
C GLY A 54 0.27 -29.29 12.55
N LEU A 55 -1.04 -29.29 12.25
CA LEU A 55 -1.59 -29.32 10.90
C LEU A 55 -1.74 -27.91 10.28
N HIS A 56 -1.63 -26.86 11.08
CA HIS A 56 -1.66 -25.48 10.58
C HIS A 56 -0.42 -25.12 9.75
N ASP A 57 -0.58 -24.11 8.88
CA ASP A 57 0.52 -23.60 8.06
C ASP A 57 1.62 -23.02 8.95
N ARG A 58 2.84 -23.54 8.79
CA ARG A 58 4.03 -22.90 9.34
C ARG A 58 4.55 -21.84 8.38
N SER A 59 5.19 -20.83 8.95
CA SER A 59 5.93 -19.85 8.17
C SER A 59 6.97 -20.57 7.30
N SER A 60 6.89 -20.39 5.98
CA SER A 60 7.95 -20.82 5.05
C SER A 60 9.11 -19.83 4.99
N ARG A 61 9.11 -18.80 5.85
CA ARG A 61 10.19 -17.81 5.89
C ARG A 61 11.44 -18.49 6.44
N PRO A 62 12.61 -18.27 5.83
CA PRO A 62 13.85 -18.86 6.31
C PRO A 62 14.14 -18.38 7.73
N HIS A 63 14.64 -19.29 8.58
CA HIS A 63 15.01 -18.96 9.97
C HIS A 63 16.17 -17.96 10.02
N THR A 64 17.09 -18.05 9.06
CA THR A 64 18.26 -17.16 8.96
C THR A 64 18.32 -16.50 7.58
N SER A 65 18.89 -15.29 7.53
CA SER A 65 19.14 -14.57 6.29
C SER A 65 20.59 -14.07 6.34
N PRO A 66 21.57 -14.88 5.89
CA PRO A 66 22.99 -14.59 6.06
C PRO A 66 23.43 -13.26 5.41
N THR A 67 22.79 -12.89 4.29
CA THR A 67 23.05 -11.64 3.57
C THR A 67 22.32 -10.44 4.16
N ARG A 68 21.79 -10.55 5.39
CA ARG A 68 21.13 -9.44 6.07
C ARG A 68 22.18 -8.42 6.48
N VAL A 69 21.91 -7.16 6.15
CA VAL A 69 22.77 -6.05 6.56
C VAL A 69 22.84 -5.98 8.08
N ARG A 70 24.02 -5.62 8.61
CA ARG A 70 24.24 -5.46 10.05
C ARG A 70 23.22 -4.47 10.64
N PRO A 71 22.72 -4.70 11.87
CA PRO A 71 21.74 -3.81 12.52
C PRO A 71 22.19 -2.34 12.59
N SER A 72 23.50 -2.09 12.71
CA SER A 72 24.06 -0.73 12.73
C SER A 72 23.76 0.05 11.45
N VAL A 73 23.89 -0.59 10.27
CA VAL A 73 23.57 0.04 8.99
C VAL A 73 22.06 0.21 8.83
N GLU A 74 21.26 -0.74 9.32
CA GLU A 74 19.79 -0.58 9.33
C GLU A 74 19.37 0.65 10.15
N ASN A 75 20.02 0.90 11.28
CA ASN A 75 19.78 2.08 12.10
C ASN A 75 20.21 3.37 11.39
N GLN A 76 21.34 3.35 10.65
CA GLN A 76 21.76 4.50 9.84
C GLN A 76 20.74 4.84 8.75
N ILE A 77 20.21 3.82 8.05
CA ILE A 77 19.16 3.98 7.04
C ILE A 77 17.92 4.65 7.65
N VAL A 78 17.46 4.17 8.80
CA VAL A 78 16.28 4.71 9.50
C VAL A 78 16.54 6.14 9.99
N ALA A 79 17.71 6.42 10.56
CA ALA A 79 18.09 7.74 11.03
C ALA A 79 18.10 8.75 9.88
N TRP A 80 18.71 8.37 8.74
CA TRP A 80 18.75 9.21 7.55
C TRP A 80 17.36 9.48 6.99
N ARG A 81 16.54 8.43 6.87
CA ARG A 81 15.15 8.54 6.42
C ARG A 81 14.32 9.50 7.28
N LYS A 82 14.44 9.42 8.61
CA LYS A 82 13.72 10.29 9.54
C LYS A 82 14.21 11.74 9.47
N ARG A 83 15.53 11.95 9.36
CA ARG A 83 16.13 13.29 9.37
C ARG A 83 15.94 14.04 8.07
N HIS A 84 15.99 13.36 6.94
CA HIS A 84 16.03 14.01 5.62
C HIS A 84 14.81 13.74 4.75
N ARG A 85 13.96 12.77 5.13
CA ARG A 85 12.70 12.46 4.44
C ARG A 85 12.90 12.22 2.94
N CYS A 86 14.00 11.57 2.57
CA CYS A 86 14.38 11.28 1.19
C CYS A 86 14.11 9.83 0.79
N GLY A 87 14.07 9.59 -0.52
CA GLY A 87 13.79 8.30 -1.13
C GLY A 87 14.90 7.25 -0.93
N PRO A 88 14.63 5.98 -1.27
CA PRO A 88 15.63 4.91 -1.17
C PRO A 88 16.90 5.17 -1.97
N ASP A 89 16.80 5.81 -3.13
CA ASP A 89 17.95 6.09 -4.01
C ASP A 89 18.92 7.11 -3.42
N GLU A 90 18.41 8.16 -2.80
CA GLU A 90 19.24 9.17 -2.12
C GLU A 90 19.93 8.60 -0.88
N ILE A 91 19.22 7.81 -0.08
CA ILE A 91 19.80 7.12 1.08
C ILE A 91 20.89 6.14 0.61
N ALA A 92 20.62 5.42 -0.49
CA ALA A 92 21.55 4.48 -1.09
C ALA A 92 22.84 5.16 -1.55
N ALA A 93 22.72 6.27 -2.29
CA ALA A 93 23.85 7.07 -2.73
C ALA A 93 24.68 7.59 -1.54
N LYS A 94 24.01 8.01 -0.45
CA LYS A 94 24.71 8.49 0.74
C LYS A 94 25.48 7.41 1.49
N LEU A 95 24.85 6.24 1.68
CA LEU A 95 25.38 5.17 2.55
C LEU A 95 26.18 4.11 1.78
N GLY A 96 26.30 4.22 0.46
CA GLY A 96 27.06 3.26 -0.36
C GLY A 96 26.41 1.88 -0.43
N ILE A 97 25.07 1.80 -0.42
CA ILE A 97 24.31 0.55 -0.40
C ILE A 97 23.27 0.51 -1.52
N CYS A 98 22.90 -0.67 -1.99
CA CYS A 98 21.90 -0.81 -3.05
C CYS A 98 20.52 -0.23 -2.62
N PRO A 99 19.83 0.56 -3.48
CA PRO A 99 18.48 1.10 -3.19
C PRO A 99 17.44 0.02 -2.84
N ARG A 100 17.58 -1.18 -3.42
CA ARG A 100 16.73 -2.33 -3.10
C ARG A 100 16.91 -2.79 -1.66
N THR A 101 18.14 -2.72 -1.14
CA THR A 101 18.46 -3.05 0.25
C THR A 101 17.87 -2.01 1.19
N VAL A 102 17.99 -0.71 0.85
CA VAL A 102 17.34 0.38 1.61
C VAL A 102 15.84 0.15 1.70
N SER A 103 15.17 -0.07 0.55
CA SER A 103 13.74 -0.34 0.50
C SER A 103 13.33 -1.54 1.37
N ARG A 104 14.11 -2.64 1.32
CA ARG A 104 13.87 -3.83 2.15
C ARG A 104 14.01 -3.55 3.64
N VAL A 105 14.98 -2.73 4.04
CA VAL A 105 15.19 -2.33 5.44
C VAL A 105 14.05 -1.43 5.90
N LEU A 106 13.68 -0.41 5.12
CA LEU A 106 12.57 0.49 5.46
C LEU A 106 11.25 -0.27 5.66
N ASN A 107 10.92 -1.20 4.77
CA ASN A 107 9.73 -2.03 4.89
C ASN A 107 9.77 -2.92 6.14
N ARG A 108 10.92 -3.53 6.45
CA ARG A 108 11.08 -4.39 7.63
C ARG A 108 10.99 -3.60 8.94
N ARG A 109 11.51 -2.36 8.95
CA ARG A 109 11.42 -1.43 10.07
C ARG A 109 10.10 -0.66 10.09
N GLN A 110 9.14 -1.05 9.24
CA GLN A 110 7.78 -0.49 9.16
C GLN A 110 7.77 1.03 8.99
N MET A 111 8.72 1.56 8.20
CA MET A 111 8.78 2.99 7.94
C MET A 111 7.70 3.38 6.93
N PRO A 112 6.81 4.34 7.25
CA PRO A 112 5.80 4.82 6.31
C PRO A 112 6.42 5.34 5.01
N HIS A 113 5.64 5.24 3.94
CA HIS A 113 6.01 5.85 2.68
C HIS A 113 6.02 7.38 2.83
N LEU A 114 6.91 8.10 2.12
CA LEU A 114 6.97 9.57 2.23
C LEU A 114 5.63 10.24 1.88
N ARG A 115 4.87 9.66 0.95
CA ARG A 115 3.53 10.14 0.58
C ARG A 115 2.50 10.05 1.71
N GLU A 116 2.77 9.23 2.73
CA GLU A 116 1.94 9.09 3.93
C GLU A 116 2.40 10.04 5.04
N LEU A 117 3.51 10.75 4.84
CA LEU A 117 4.06 11.70 5.79
C LEU A 117 3.80 13.13 5.32
N ASP A 118 3.47 13.99 6.26
CA ASP A 118 3.45 15.43 6.04
C ASP A 118 4.88 15.89 5.65
N PRO A 119 5.06 16.56 4.49
CA PRO A 119 6.39 16.99 4.05
C PRO A 119 7.11 17.94 5.02
N MET A 120 6.37 18.76 5.76
CA MET A 120 6.89 19.75 6.70
C MET A 120 7.18 19.12 8.06
N THR A 121 6.19 18.43 8.63
CA THR A 121 6.28 17.91 10.00
C THR A 121 6.84 16.50 10.10
N GLY A 122 6.81 15.73 9.01
CA GLY A 122 7.19 14.31 9.01
C GLY A 122 6.24 13.42 9.80
N GLN A 123 5.09 13.95 10.23
CA GLN A 123 4.06 13.18 10.92
C GLN A 123 3.24 12.37 9.92
N LEU A 124 2.75 11.21 10.35
CA LEU A 124 1.83 10.42 9.53
C LEU A 124 0.57 11.25 9.26
N ILE A 125 0.27 11.47 7.98
CA ILE A 125 -0.94 12.17 7.56
C ILE A 125 -2.11 11.32 8.05
N ARG A 126 -2.79 11.78 9.10
CA ARG A 126 -4.03 11.16 9.63
C ARG A 126 -5.23 11.31 8.70
N ALA A 127 -5.01 11.63 7.43
CA ALA A 127 -5.99 11.51 6.37
C ALA A 127 -6.20 10.02 6.05
N SER A 128 -6.61 9.28 7.07
CA SER A 128 -7.50 8.17 6.83
C SER A 128 -8.64 8.72 5.96
N LYS A 129 -9.00 8.00 4.89
CA LYS A 129 -10.30 8.20 4.24
C LYS A 129 -11.48 7.82 5.17
N THR A 130 -11.26 7.81 6.49
CA THR A 130 -12.16 7.29 7.53
C THR A 130 -12.94 8.40 8.23
N THR A 131 -12.76 9.66 7.84
CA THR A 131 -13.84 10.63 8.05
C THR A 131 -14.79 10.51 6.86
N ALA A 132 -15.57 9.44 6.84
CA ALA A 132 -16.85 9.41 6.14
C ALA A 132 -17.90 10.26 6.87
N VAL A 133 -17.49 11.33 7.57
CA VAL A 133 -18.44 12.35 8.00
C VAL A 133 -18.79 13.10 6.72
N ARG A 134 -19.94 12.76 6.16
CA ARG A 134 -20.55 13.60 5.13
C ARG A 134 -20.66 15.01 5.71
N TYR A 135 -20.34 16.00 4.89
CA TYR A 135 -20.60 17.40 5.17
C TYR A 135 -22.12 17.64 5.17
N GLU A 136 -22.78 17.21 6.25
CA GLU A 136 -24.21 17.39 6.49
C GLU A 136 -24.36 18.21 7.78
N ARG A 137 -25.15 19.28 7.71
CA ARG A 137 -25.52 20.13 8.84
C ARG A 137 -27.03 20.14 8.97
N SER A 138 -27.53 20.27 10.20
CA SER A 138 -28.95 20.08 10.50
C SER A 138 -29.82 21.25 10.04
N ARG A 139 -29.22 22.44 9.88
CA ARG A 139 -29.92 23.65 9.45
C ARG A 139 -29.31 24.26 8.20
N PRO A 140 -30.15 24.78 7.28
CA PRO A 140 -29.69 25.58 6.16
C PRO A 140 -28.82 26.76 6.63
N GLY A 141 -27.68 26.97 5.96
CA GLY A 141 -26.74 28.08 6.25
C GLY A 141 -25.65 27.80 7.29
N GLU A 142 -25.68 26.68 8.01
CA GLU A 142 -24.58 26.27 8.92
C GLU A 142 -23.31 25.85 8.18
N LEU A 143 -23.45 25.49 6.90
CA LEU A 143 -22.33 25.18 6.01
C LEU A 143 -22.45 26.01 4.74
N VAL A 144 -21.49 26.91 4.54
CA VAL A 144 -21.38 27.67 3.30
C VAL A 144 -20.25 27.09 2.47
N HIS A 145 -20.57 26.65 1.26
CA HIS A 145 -19.55 26.23 0.31
C HIS A 145 -19.05 27.45 -0.46
N MET A 146 -17.76 27.76 -0.33
CA MET A 146 -17.11 28.81 -1.10
C MET A 146 -16.29 28.16 -2.21
N ASP A 147 -16.75 28.31 -3.44
CA ASP A 147 -15.95 27.95 -4.61
C ASP A 147 -15.20 29.19 -5.11
N VAL A 148 -13.91 29.01 -5.40
CA VAL A 148 -13.07 30.07 -5.96
C VAL A 148 -12.62 29.63 -7.33
N LYS A 149 -13.26 30.21 -8.35
CA LYS A 149 -12.90 29.93 -9.74
C LYS A 149 -12.00 31.02 -10.28
N LYS A 150 -10.81 30.62 -10.73
CA LYS A 150 -9.89 31.48 -11.47
C LYS A 150 -10.22 31.40 -12.96
N LEU A 151 -10.85 32.44 -13.51
CA LEU A 151 -11.18 32.51 -14.93
C LEU A 151 -10.25 33.47 -15.67
N GLY A 152 -9.86 33.06 -16.88
CA GLY A 152 -9.07 33.92 -17.76
C GLY A 152 -9.93 35.09 -18.21
N ARG A 153 -9.40 36.32 -18.14
CA ARG A 153 -10.14 37.50 -18.60
C ARG A 153 -10.48 37.33 -20.09
N PRO A 154 -11.76 37.33 -20.45
CA PRO A 154 -12.10 37.15 -21.83
C PRO A 154 -11.66 38.42 -22.61
N PRO A 155 -11.45 38.38 -23.95
CA PRO A 155 -10.91 39.51 -24.73
C PRO A 155 -11.98 40.52 -25.21
N MET A 156 -12.01 41.78 -24.75
CA MET A 156 -13.03 42.86 -24.95
C MET A 156 -14.01 42.85 -26.17
N ARG A 157 -13.69 42.20 -27.30
CA ARG A 157 -14.47 42.03 -28.53
C ARG A 157 -15.87 41.39 -28.37
N TRP A 158 -16.19 40.64 -27.31
CA TRP A 158 -17.55 40.07 -27.10
C TRP A 158 -18.54 41.06 -26.46
N MET A 159 -18.13 42.30 -26.15
CA MET A 159 -19.05 43.36 -25.71
C MET A 159 -19.54 44.29 -26.85
N ALA A 160 -19.01 44.17 -28.08
CA ALA A 160 -19.33 45.08 -29.17
C ALA A 160 -20.12 44.39 -30.29
N ARG A 161 -21.45 44.41 -30.21
CA ARG A 161 -22.31 44.23 -31.39
C ARG A 161 -22.47 45.59 -32.08
N THR A 162 -21.51 45.95 -32.93
CA THR A 162 -21.69 46.60 -34.25
C THR A 162 -20.34 47.06 -34.81
N ARG A 163 -20.19 46.80 -36.12
CA ARG A 163 -19.19 47.27 -37.08
C ARG A 163 -17.79 46.65 -37.10
N THR A 164 -17.46 46.28 -38.34
CA THR A 164 -16.25 45.71 -38.90
C THR A 164 -15.03 46.61 -38.74
N ARG A 165 -13.87 46.01 -38.43
CA ARG A 165 -12.63 46.14 -39.22
C ARG A 165 -11.52 45.27 -38.63
N THR A 166 -10.75 44.71 -39.56
CA THR A 166 -9.51 43.94 -39.43
C THR A 166 -8.40 44.76 -38.77
N CYS A 167 -7.62 44.14 -37.88
CA CYS A 167 -6.20 44.45 -37.66
C CYS A 167 -5.49 43.22 -37.07
N THR A 168 -4.44 42.79 -37.76
CA THR A 168 -3.35 41.90 -37.37
C THR A 168 -2.52 42.49 -36.22
N GLY A 169 -2.07 41.66 -35.28
CA GLY A 169 -1.11 42.07 -34.26
C GLY A 169 -0.88 41.02 -33.17
N SER A 170 0.29 40.39 -33.20
CA SER A 170 0.84 39.54 -32.15
C SER A 170 1.19 40.34 -30.90
N ARG A 171 0.81 39.87 -29.71
CA ARG A 171 1.61 40.03 -28.47
C ARG A 171 1.06 39.17 -27.33
N SER A 172 1.94 38.35 -26.78
CA SER A 172 1.80 37.73 -25.46
C SER A 172 1.63 38.85 -24.43
N GLN A 173 0.43 39.00 -23.90
CA GLN A 173 0.17 39.76 -22.69
C GLN A 173 -0.39 38.77 -21.67
N GLU A 174 0.24 38.70 -20.50
CA GLU A 174 -0.29 38.00 -19.34
C GLU A 174 -1.72 38.47 -19.11
N ARG A 175 -2.68 37.61 -19.42
CA ARG A 175 -4.10 37.93 -19.27
C ARG A 175 -4.38 38.08 -17.77
N PRO A 176 -4.93 39.22 -17.30
CA PRO A 176 -5.34 39.35 -15.92
C PRO A 176 -6.34 38.24 -15.59
N TRP A 177 -6.22 37.63 -14.42
CA TRP A 177 -7.18 36.63 -13.96
C TRP A 177 -8.25 37.31 -13.12
N ILE A 178 -9.50 36.93 -13.31
CA ILE A 178 -10.59 37.36 -12.44
C ILE A 178 -10.88 36.18 -11.50
N ARG A 179 -10.96 36.47 -10.19
CA ARG A 179 -11.47 35.52 -9.19
C ARG A 179 -12.95 35.82 -9.00
N LEU A 180 -13.77 34.84 -9.35
CA LEU A 180 -15.18 34.84 -8.97
C LEU A 180 -15.31 34.04 -7.69
N HIS A 181 -15.92 34.66 -6.69
CA HIS A 181 -16.31 34.01 -5.45
C HIS A 181 -17.80 33.72 -5.56
N SER A 182 -18.17 32.44 -5.56
CA SER A 182 -19.56 32.03 -5.42
C SER A 182 -19.75 31.35 -4.08
N LEU A 183 -20.75 31.80 -3.33
CA LEU A 183 -21.17 31.21 -2.08
C LEU A 183 -22.54 30.57 -2.30
N VAL A 184 -22.65 29.29 -1.97
CA VAL A 184 -23.92 28.57 -1.97
C VAL A 184 -24.13 28.01 -0.58
N GLY A 185 -25.16 28.51 0.10
CA GLY A 185 -25.71 27.87 1.29
C GLY A 185 -26.70 26.78 0.85
N ARG A 186 -26.63 25.62 1.48
CA ARG A 186 -27.76 24.65 1.49
C ARG A 186 -28.50 24.81 2.80
#